data_AF-A0A937G6J3-F1
#
_entry.id   AF-A0A937G6J3-F1
#
_cell.length_a   1.000
_cell.length_b   1.000
_cell.length_c   1.000
_cell.angle_alpha   90.00
_cell.angle_beta   90.00
_cell.angle_gamma   90.00
#
_symmetry.space_group_name_H-M   'P 1'
#
loop_
_entity.id
_entity.type
_entity.pdbx_description
1 polymer ?
#
loop_
_entity_poly.entity_id
_entity_poly.type
_entity_poly.pdbx_seq_one_letter_code
_entity_poly.pdbx_strand_id
1 'polypeptide(L)'
;MKYFVSRIVCTTSLPVSVDLENGYSHKAAKVIENVEALHRLGIAGINIEDSVIDTNCDRQLLELHTFSEIISAISKYKDKTTSELFVNIRTDAFLLGTDNALKETLGRLPILKYAGNFR
;
A
#
# COMPACT_ATOMS: atom_id res chain seq x y z
N MET A 1 14.87 0.49 -1.41
CA MET A 1 13.81 0.74 -2.41
C MET A 1 14.13 1.87 -3.39
N LYS A 2 14.14 3.17 -2.99
CA LYS A 2 14.25 4.34 -3.91
C LYS A 2 15.37 4.28 -4.97
N TYR A 3 16.57 3.83 -4.58
CA TYR A 3 17.72 3.71 -5.50
C TYR A 3 17.43 2.80 -6.71
N PHE A 4 16.75 1.67 -6.49
CA PHE A 4 16.43 0.75 -7.56
C PHE A 4 15.27 1.26 -8.42
N VAL A 5 14.25 1.84 -7.77
CA VAL A 5 13.10 2.41 -8.46
C VAL A 5 13.52 3.53 -9.42
N SER A 6 14.38 4.47 -9.01
CA SER A 6 14.81 5.56 -9.88
C SER A 6 15.51 5.05 -11.14
N ARG A 7 16.36 4.02 -11.00
CA ARG A 7 17.04 3.41 -12.15
C ARG A 7 16.08 2.74 -13.11
N ILE A 8 15.07 2.03 -12.62
CA ILE A 8 14.06 1.38 -13.47
C ILE A 8 13.24 2.44 -14.21
N VAL A 9 12.71 3.44 -13.49
CA VAL A 9 11.88 4.49 -14.08
C VAL A 9 12.65 5.28 -15.15
N CYS A 10 13.94 5.57 -14.94
CA CYS A 10 14.75 6.26 -15.95
C CYS A 10 15.07 5.43 -17.21
N THR A 11 14.80 4.12 -17.21
CA THR A 11 15.12 3.23 -18.35
C THR A 11 13.94 2.96 -19.28
N THR A 12 12.75 3.44 -18.95
CA THR A 12 11.54 3.16 -19.74
C THR A 12 10.58 4.34 -19.72
N SER A 13 9.81 4.50 -20.79
CA SER A 13 8.67 5.42 -20.82
C SER A 13 7.36 4.74 -20.40
N LEU A 14 7.39 3.45 -20.08
CA LEU A 14 6.22 2.70 -19.63
C LEU A 14 5.86 3.07 -18.18
N PRO A 15 4.56 3.08 -17.81
CA PRO A 15 4.14 3.23 -16.43
C PRO A 15 4.74 2.16 -15.51
N VAL A 16 5.39 2.57 -14.42
CA VAL A 16 5.98 1.65 -13.43
C VAL A 16 5.15 1.66 -12.15
N SER A 17 4.63 0.49 -11.76
CA SER A 17 4.10 0.28 -10.40
C SER A 17 5.19 -0.27 -9.50
N VAL A 18 5.24 0.17 -8.24
CA VAL A 18 6.24 -0.24 -7.25
C VAL A 18 5.59 -1.04 -6.13
N ASP A 19 6.17 -2.19 -5.81
CA ASP A 19 5.83 -2.88 -4.57
C ASP A 19 6.39 -2.10 -3.37
N LEU A 20 5.50 -1.57 -2.54
CA LEU A 20 5.84 -0.80 -1.35
C LEU A 20 5.74 -1.66 -0.07
N GLU A 21 5.50 -2.97 -0.22
CA GLU A 21 5.26 -3.89 0.90
C GLU A 21 4.17 -3.30 1.83
N ASN A 22 4.42 -3.24 3.13
CA ASN A 22 3.51 -2.64 4.11
C ASN A 22 3.70 -1.13 4.33
N GLY A 23 4.46 -0.45 3.46
CA GLY A 23 4.76 0.97 3.61
C GLY A 23 6.07 1.27 4.34
N TYR A 24 6.82 0.24 4.77
CA TYR A 24 8.03 0.35 5.58
C TYR A 24 7.81 1.13 6.90
N SER A 25 6.58 1.16 7.40
CA SER A 25 6.22 1.74 8.68
C SER A 25 4.78 1.39 9.06
N HIS A 26 4.50 1.34 10.37
CA HIS A 26 3.13 1.26 10.89
C HIS A 26 2.51 2.64 11.12
N LYS A 27 3.26 3.73 10.89
CA LYS A 27 2.76 5.10 11.06
C LYS A 27 2.37 5.67 9.71
N ALA A 28 1.09 6.02 9.54
CA ALA A 28 0.57 6.60 8.29
C ALA A 28 1.42 7.76 7.76
N ALA A 29 1.85 8.69 8.62
CA ALA A 29 2.72 9.80 8.23
C ALA A 29 4.02 9.35 7.54
N LYS A 30 4.65 8.29 8.07
CA LYS A 30 5.89 7.76 7.50
C LYS A 30 5.65 7.00 6.19
N VAL A 31 4.52 6.30 6.08
CA VAL A 31 4.10 5.67 4.82
C VAL A 31 3.91 6.76 3.75
N ILE A 32 3.29 7.90 4.08
CA ILE A 32 3.12 9.01 3.13
C ILE A 32 4.46 9.61 2.70
N GLU A 33 5.42 9.78 3.60
CA GLU A 33 6.78 10.21 3.20
C GLU A 33 7.40 9.25 2.17
N ASN A 34 7.19 7.94 2.34
CA ASN A 34 7.69 6.93 1.41
C ASN A 34 6.94 6.97 0.07
N VAL A 35 5.61 7.06 0.10
CA VAL A 35 4.77 7.20 -1.10
C VAL A 35 5.15 8.46 -1.88
N GLU A 36 5.28 9.60 -1.21
CA GLU A 36 5.65 10.86 -1.84
C GLU A 36 7.07 10.78 -2.44
N ALA A 37 8.01 10.16 -1.75
CA ALA A 37 9.36 9.98 -2.26
C ALA A 37 9.42 9.09 -3.51
N LEU A 38 8.56 8.08 -3.62
CA LEU A 38 8.43 7.27 -4.83
C LEU A 38 7.68 8.03 -5.92
N HIS A 39 6.59 8.72 -5.60
CA HIS A 39 5.79 9.50 -6.56
C HIS A 39 6.63 10.58 -7.25
N ARG A 40 7.53 11.25 -6.51
CA ARG A 40 8.51 12.20 -7.08
C ARG A 40 9.49 11.58 -8.08
N LEU A 41 9.66 10.25 -8.08
CA LEU A 41 10.47 9.55 -9.09
C LEU A 41 9.70 9.30 -10.39
N GLY A 42 8.39 9.61 -10.45
CA GLY A 42 7.56 9.41 -11.64
C GLY A 42 6.94 8.02 -11.75
N ILE A 43 6.75 7.31 -10.63
CA ILE A 43 6.01 6.04 -10.64
C ILE A 43 4.54 6.28 -10.97
N ALA A 44 3.91 5.30 -11.61
CA ALA A 44 2.50 5.34 -11.97
C ALA A 44 1.59 4.72 -10.90
N GLY A 45 2.15 3.88 -10.01
CA GLY A 45 1.36 3.25 -8.96
C GLY A 45 2.17 2.54 -7.89
N ILE A 46 1.47 2.10 -6.85
CA ILE A 46 2.04 1.28 -5.77
C ILE A 46 1.17 0.05 -5.51
N ASN A 47 1.81 -1.03 -5.06
CA ASN A 47 1.16 -2.08 -4.29
C ASN A 47 1.45 -1.84 -2.80
N ILE A 48 0.42 -1.88 -1.96
CA ILE A 48 0.54 -1.77 -0.50
C ILE A 48 -0.20 -2.94 0.14
N GLU A 49 0.46 -3.69 1.02
CA GLU A 49 -0.10 -4.89 1.65
C GLU A 49 -0.48 -4.67 3.12
N ASP A 50 -1.45 -5.46 3.58
CA ASP A 50 -2.03 -5.38 4.92
C ASP A 50 -1.39 -6.34 5.91
N SER A 51 -0.18 -6.85 5.64
CA SER A 51 0.55 -7.73 6.54
C SER A 51 1.83 -7.10 7.08
N VAL A 52 2.27 -7.55 8.25
CA VAL A 52 3.47 -7.09 8.93
C VAL A 52 4.27 -8.27 9.42
N ILE A 53 5.59 -8.10 9.52
CA ILE A 53 6.48 -9.05 10.19
C ILE A 53 6.63 -8.56 11.63
N ASP A 54 6.29 -9.42 12.59
CA ASP A 54 6.39 -9.11 14.00
C ASP A 54 7.81 -9.30 14.55
N THR A 55 7.99 -9.10 15.86
CA THR A 55 9.30 -9.26 16.51
C THR A 55 9.82 -10.69 16.51
N ASN A 56 8.95 -11.69 16.28
CA ASN A 56 9.29 -13.10 16.20
C ASN A 56 9.57 -13.56 14.76
N CYS A 57 9.60 -12.63 13.80
CA CYS A 57 9.71 -12.90 12.37
C CYS A 57 8.49 -13.61 11.77
N ASP A 58 7.35 -13.60 12.46
CA ASP A 58 6.10 -14.15 11.96
C ASP A 58 5.33 -13.09 11.16
N ARG A 59 4.83 -13.48 10.00
CA ARG A 59 3.98 -12.60 9.19
C ARG A 59 2.54 -12.75 9.64
N GLN A 60 1.90 -11.62 9.92
CA GLN A 60 0.50 -11.56 10.34
C GLN A 60 -0.22 -10.39 9.66
N LEU A 61 -1.54 -10.46 9.59
CA LEU A 61 -2.35 -9.34 9.14
C LEU A 61 -2.24 -8.19 10.14
N LEU A 62 -2.01 -6.98 9.63
CA LEU A 62 -2.20 -5.76 10.36
C LEU A 62 -3.68 -5.61 10.71
N GLU A 63 -3.93 -5.04 11.89
CA GLU A 63 -5.27 -4.70 12.33
C GLU A 63 -5.93 -3.77 11.29
N LEU A 64 -7.18 -4.08 10.95
CA LEU A 64 -7.88 -3.50 9.80
C LEU A 64 -8.07 -1.99 9.94
N HIS A 65 -8.41 -1.49 11.12
CA HIS A 65 -8.54 -0.06 11.37
C HIS A 65 -7.20 0.65 11.15
N THR A 66 -6.10 0.12 11.69
CA THR A 66 -4.74 0.65 11.50
C THR A 66 -4.37 0.71 10.02
N PHE A 67 -4.63 -0.37 9.27
CA PHE A 67 -4.37 -0.37 7.83
C PHE A 67 -5.29 0.62 7.09
N SER A 68 -6.56 0.74 7.49
CA SER A 68 -7.51 1.70 6.92
C SER A 68 -7.10 3.16 7.12
N GLU A 69 -6.43 3.49 8.23
CA GLU A 69 -5.86 4.82 8.46
C GLU A 69 -4.74 5.13 7.46
N ILE A 70 -3.88 4.14 7.18
CA ILE A 70 -2.82 4.26 6.16
C ILE A 70 -3.45 4.49 4.79
N ILE A 71 -4.44 3.69 4.41
CA ILE A 71 -5.15 3.84 3.13
C ILE A 71 -5.84 5.21 3.03
N SER A 72 -6.48 5.67 4.11
CA SER A 72 -7.11 7.00 4.17
C SER A 72 -6.09 8.12 3.99
N ALA A 73 -4.89 7.98 4.57
CA ALA A 73 -3.82 8.94 4.38
C ALA A 73 -3.33 8.96 2.92
N ILE A 74 -3.21 7.79 2.28
CA ILE A 74 -2.81 7.67 0.87
C ILE A 74 -3.86 8.32 -0.03
N SER A 75 -5.16 8.08 0.23
CA SER A 75 -6.25 8.74 -0.49
C SER A 75 -6.16 10.27 -0.38
N LYS A 76 -6.00 10.81 0.84
CA LYS A 76 -5.85 12.25 1.07
C LYS A 76 -4.62 12.84 0.38
N TYR A 77 -3.54 12.07 0.26
CA TYR A 77 -2.36 12.49 -0.49
C TYR A 77 -2.68 12.58 -1.99
N LYS A 78 -3.36 11.57 -2.56
CA LYS A 78 -3.81 11.57 -3.97
C LYS A 78 -4.70 12.77 -4.28
N ASP A 79 -5.63 13.09 -3.40
CA ASP A 79 -6.57 14.22 -3.59
C ASP A 79 -5.86 15.58 -3.64
N LYS A 80 -4.64 15.68 -3.09
CA LYS A 80 -3.82 16.92 -3.09
C LYS A 80 -2.85 16.99 -4.26
N THR A 81 -2.62 15.90 -4.97
CA THR A 81 -1.64 15.83 -6.06
C THR A 81 -2.32 15.92 -7.43
N THR A 82 -1.70 16.62 -8.38
CA THR A 82 -2.22 16.77 -9.74
C THR A 82 -1.94 15.57 -10.65
N SER A 83 -0.99 14.72 -10.27
CA SER A 83 -0.61 13.50 -11.01
C SER A 83 -1.36 12.29 -10.46
N GLU A 84 -1.86 11.45 -11.37
CA GLU A 84 -2.56 10.22 -11.00
C GLU A 84 -1.58 9.17 -10.47
N LEU A 85 -1.83 8.68 -9.25
CA LEU A 85 -1.13 7.55 -8.64
C LEU A 85 -2.13 6.40 -8.46
N PHE A 86 -1.90 5.27 -9.13
CA PHE A 86 -2.68 4.06 -8.91
C PHE A 86 -2.29 3.38 -7.60
N VAL A 87 -3.28 2.91 -6.83
CA VAL A 87 -3.03 2.23 -5.55
C VAL A 87 -3.70 0.86 -5.60
N ASN A 88 -2.88 -0.18 -5.64
CA ASN A 88 -3.31 -1.55 -5.51
C ASN A 88 -3.24 -1.96 -4.03
N ILE A 89 -4.40 -2.10 -3.38
CA ILE A 89 -4.47 -2.59 -2.01
C ILE A 89 -4.46 -4.10 -2.04
N ARG A 90 -3.37 -4.67 -1.54
CA ARG A 90 -3.18 -6.10 -1.40
C ARG A 90 -3.62 -6.54 -0.01
N THR A 91 -4.38 -7.62 0.05
CA THR A 91 -4.65 -8.34 1.31
C THR A 91 -3.97 -9.70 1.28
N ASP A 92 -3.31 -10.05 2.38
CA ASP A 92 -2.54 -11.28 2.50
C ASP A 92 -3.28 -12.40 3.24
N ALA A 93 -4.59 -12.28 3.47
CA ALA A 93 -5.36 -13.30 4.20
C ALA A 93 -5.18 -14.71 3.61
N PHE A 94 -5.26 -14.84 2.28
CA PHE A 94 -5.00 -16.11 1.59
C PHE A 94 -3.53 -16.53 1.63
N LEU A 95 -2.59 -15.57 1.53
CA LEU A 95 -1.16 -15.86 1.59
C LEU A 95 -0.76 -16.44 2.95
N LEU A 96 -1.36 -15.91 4.02
CA LEU A 96 -1.12 -16.32 5.40
C LEU A 96 -1.87 -17.59 5.81
N GLY A 97 -2.73 -18.12 4.94
CA GLY A 97 -3.54 -19.29 5.25
C GLY A 97 -4.45 -19.08 6.46
N THR A 98 -4.97 -17.86 6.66
CA THR A 98 -5.87 -17.58 7.79
C THR A 98 -7.12 -18.46 7.72
N ASP A 99 -7.59 -18.90 8.88
CA ASP A 99 -8.86 -19.63 8.97
C ASP A 99 -10.00 -18.79 8.37
N ASN A 100 -10.72 -19.35 7.40
CA ASN A 100 -11.72 -18.64 6.61
C ASN A 100 -11.17 -17.40 5.87
N ALA A 101 -9.99 -17.49 5.25
CA ALA A 101 -9.37 -16.41 4.46
C ALA A 101 -10.34 -15.65 3.53
N LEU A 102 -11.28 -16.34 2.88
CA LEU A 102 -12.32 -15.70 2.06
C LEU A 102 -13.20 -14.73 2.88
N LYS A 103 -13.65 -15.14 4.06
CA LYS A 103 -14.48 -14.32 4.96
C LYS A 103 -13.68 -13.11 5.45
N GLU A 104 -12.41 -13.31 5.80
CA GLU A 104 -11.51 -12.21 6.21
C GLU A 104 -11.32 -11.19 5.06
N THR A 105 -10.97 -11.66 3.86
CA THR A 105 -10.83 -10.81 2.67
C THR A 105 -12.10 -10.01 2.37
N LEU A 106 -13.27 -10.66 2.40
CA LEU A 106 -14.55 -9.99 2.17
C LEU A 106 -14.92 -9.00 3.29
N GLY A 107 -14.53 -9.28 4.54
CA GLY A 107 -14.73 -8.38 5.68
C GLY A 107 -13.87 -7.11 5.59
N ARG A 108 -12.65 -7.21 5.06
CA ARG A 108 -11.74 -6.07 4.86
C ARG A 108 -12.16 -5.15 3.72
N LEU A 109 -12.65 -5.73 2.62
CA LEU A 109 -12.95 -5.01 1.38
C LEU A 109 -13.79 -3.73 1.53
N PRO A 110 -14.96 -3.72 2.21
CA PRO A 110 -15.79 -2.52 2.30
C PRO A 110 -15.09 -1.38 3.07
N ILE A 111 -14.32 -1.71 4.10
CA ILE A 111 -13.60 -0.73 4.92
C ILE A 111 -12.45 -0.12 4.12
N LEU A 112 -11.69 -0.96 3.41
CA LEU A 112 -10.59 -0.49 2.56
C LEU A 112 -11.09 0.30 1.34
N LYS A 113 -12.22 -0.10 0.75
CA LYS A 113 -12.88 0.66 -0.32
C LYS A 113 -13.29 2.05 0.17
N TYR A 114 -13.91 2.14 1.33
CA TYR A 114 -14.33 3.41 1.93
C TYR A 114 -13.12 4.29 2.28
N ALA A 115 -12.11 3.74 2.96
CA ALA A 115 -10.90 4.45 3.35
C ALA A 115 -10.15 5.04 2.15
N GLY A 116 -10.07 4.29 1.05
CA GLY A 116 -9.38 4.71 -0.16
C GLY A 116 -10.16 5.66 -1.06
N ASN A 117 -11.42 5.97 -0.69
CA ASN A 117 -12.35 6.74 -1.51
C ASN A 117 -12.43 6.23 -2.96
N PHE A 118 -12.27 4.92 -3.16
CA PHE A 118 -12.31 4.30 -4.49
C PHE A 118 -13.76 4.11 -4.90
N ARG A 119 -14.13 4.69 -6.04
CA ARG A 119 -15.47 4.57 -6.62
C ARG A 119 -15.64 3.21 -7.28
#